data_AF-A0A7X0AXB7-F1
#
_entry.id   AF-A0A7X0AXB7-F1
#
_cell.length_a   1.000
_cell.length_b   1.000
_cell.length_c   1.000
_cell.angle_alpha   90.00
_cell.angle_beta   90.00
_cell.angle_gamma   90.00
#
_symmetry.space_group_name_H-M   'P 1'
#
loop_
_entity.id
_entity.type
_entity.pdbx_description
1 polymer ?
#
loop_
_entity_poly.entity_id
_entity_poly.type
_entity_poly.pdbx_seq_one_letter_code
_entity_poly.pdbx_strand_id
1 'polypeptide(L)'
;MTTPQNDFSTEFRQLIADARALSSDIGGVVEEILRSGLNEPLSDEEARSLLTRVAQVMRSNAQVRGDTSTMAALDTGIAELVDRVMSVHDLLGSRFLSTTITNQIRPIEHDGIKPRPVLPTPVFHERPVQVVEGFVRTRDIQLWDENQRLDIHLNQFQQAHGRKPDADELLEIMTGEMTLPGLTKDDQFEIKNLARSIAVNGVRKPPIIDIDGKLLDGNRRTAACYFILNSPDFDADSKRRVEWMLVWQLTEHATEADRNAVIVSLNFEPDFKQDWPEYVKARTVYERWQGLVALEPRGNPTLSRQRALKRDIARTFAISADDVSRYISMVELTEDFEDYHVTERNQDQYAVKHRSERYFQYFDELGKGKGAGGVYWSLNQDDSFKHLVYDLLYDGKFQNWNKIRDLKYVYSNEDAMAYLRRARDENDPEAGQELVNDACGFARASRAETRQVGANTRVHVFVEWFKDLPVKTFKPGEPGSISQENLQGLRTVLDIVEKHLPTAGREEN
;
A
#
# COMPACT_ATOMS: atom_id res chain seq x y z
N MET A 1 -34.23 15.05 40.97
CA MET A 1 -33.83 13.63 40.99
C MET A 1 -33.37 13.27 39.59
N THR A 2 -32.07 13.40 39.35
CA THR A 2 -31.40 13.08 38.09
C THR A 2 -31.20 11.56 38.02
N THR A 3 -31.78 10.93 37.02
CA THR A 3 -31.54 9.52 36.67
C THR A 3 -30.04 9.36 36.39
N PRO A 4 -29.36 8.34 36.96
CA PRO A 4 -27.96 8.12 36.63
C PRO A 4 -27.88 7.73 35.16
N GLN A 5 -27.28 8.61 34.37
CA GLN A 5 -26.90 8.34 33.00
C GLN A 5 -25.79 7.29 33.08
N ASN A 6 -26.16 6.00 33.00
CA ASN A 6 -25.20 4.91 32.88
C ASN A 6 -24.37 5.20 31.63
N ASP A 7 -23.14 5.65 31.86
CA ASP A 7 -22.19 5.92 30.79
C ASP A 7 -21.60 4.58 30.33
N PHE A 8 -22.33 3.92 29.42
CA PHE A 8 -21.95 2.63 28.82
C PHE A 8 -20.57 2.67 28.15
N SER A 9 -20.09 3.84 27.75
CA SER A 9 -18.71 4.02 27.27
C SER A 9 -17.70 3.75 28.38
N THR A 10 -18.01 4.15 29.62
CA THR A 10 -17.19 3.86 30.80
C THR A 10 -17.21 2.37 31.13
N GLU A 11 -18.35 1.69 31.00
CA GLU A 11 -18.45 0.25 31.29
C GLU A 11 -17.69 -0.61 30.24
N PHE A 12 -17.77 -0.26 28.95
CA PHE A 12 -17.02 -0.94 27.90
C PHE A 12 -15.51 -0.63 27.95
N ARG A 13 -15.13 0.62 28.24
CA ARG A 13 -13.73 0.99 28.49
C ARG A 13 -13.17 0.29 29.73
N GLN A 14 -13.97 0.10 30.77
CA GLN A 14 -13.57 -0.65 31.96
C GLN A 14 -13.36 -2.12 31.61
N LEU A 15 -14.24 -2.74 30.81
CA LEU A 15 -14.06 -4.12 30.33
C LEU A 15 -12.76 -4.29 29.52
N ILE A 16 -12.46 -3.35 28.62
CA ILE A 16 -11.21 -3.35 27.84
C ILE A 16 -10.01 -3.08 28.73
N ALA A 17 -10.12 -2.19 29.72
CA ALA A 17 -9.06 -1.90 30.68
C ALA A 17 -8.77 -3.10 31.58
N ASP A 18 -9.80 -3.82 32.02
CA ASP A 18 -9.69 -5.05 32.81
C ASP A 18 -9.06 -6.17 31.96
N ALA A 19 -9.47 -6.31 30.69
CA ALA A 19 -8.85 -7.24 29.74
C ALA A 19 -7.38 -6.90 29.44
N ARG A 20 -7.02 -5.62 29.37
CA ARG A 20 -5.63 -5.13 29.19
C ARG A 20 -4.79 -5.32 30.46
N ALA A 21 -5.36 -5.08 31.64
CA ALA A 21 -4.70 -5.31 32.92
C ALA A 21 -4.40 -6.79 33.15
N LEU A 22 -5.29 -7.68 32.68
CA LEU A 22 -5.10 -9.13 32.68
C LEU A 22 -4.14 -9.63 31.58
N SER A 23 -3.81 -8.82 30.57
CA SER A 23 -3.07 -9.26 29.37
C SER A 23 -1.68 -8.63 29.17
N SER A 24 -1.04 -8.08 30.20
CA SER A 24 0.26 -7.41 30.07
C SER A 24 1.36 -8.23 29.37
N ASP A 25 1.25 -9.57 29.37
CA ASP A 25 2.17 -10.48 28.65
C ASP A 25 1.57 -11.14 27.39
N ILE A 26 0.32 -10.83 27.04
CA ILE A 26 -0.47 -11.46 25.94
C ILE A 26 -0.99 -10.39 24.96
N GLY A 27 -0.65 -9.11 25.19
CA GLY A 27 -1.19 -7.93 24.51
C GLY A 27 -1.33 -8.09 23.00
N GLY A 28 -0.26 -8.54 22.31
CA GLY A 28 -0.27 -8.67 20.85
C GLY A 28 -1.39 -9.57 20.29
N VAL A 29 -1.58 -10.77 20.83
CA VAL A 29 -2.53 -11.76 20.28
C VAL A 29 -3.98 -11.38 20.57
N VAL A 30 -4.26 -10.87 21.78
CA VAL A 30 -5.63 -10.44 22.15
C VAL A 30 -5.98 -9.13 21.45
N GLU A 31 -5.02 -8.21 21.30
CA GLU A 31 -5.22 -6.95 20.60
C GLU A 31 -5.39 -7.14 19.10
N GLU A 32 -4.69 -8.09 18.47
CA GLU A 32 -4.87 -8.47 17.07
C GLU A 32 -6.25 -9.11 16.82
N ILE A 33 -6.72 -9.95 17.75
CA ILE A 33 -8.04 -10.56 17.70
C ILE A 33 -9.14 -9.49 17.87
N LEU A 34 -9.03 -8.60 18.87
CA LEU A 34 -10.00 -7.54 19.11
C LEU A 34 -10.02 -6.49 17.98
N ARG A 35 -8.86 -6.18 17.39
CA ARG A 35 -8.73 -5.26 16.25
C ARG A 35 -9.40 -5.82 15.00
N SER A 36 -9.28 -7.12 14.77
CA SER A 36 -10.00 -7.80 13.67
C SER A 36 -11.52 -7.66 13.79
N GLY A 37 -12.07 -7.69 15.01
CA GLY A 37 -13.51 -7.51 15.25
C GLY A 37 -14.00 -6.05 15.26
N LEU A 38 -13.10 -5.07 15.32
CA LEU A 38 -13.44 -3.64 15.23
C LEU A 38 -13.51 -3.14 13.79
N ASN A 39 -12.84 -3.80 12.85
CA ASN A 39 -12.68 -3.34 11.47
C ASN A 39 -13.76 -3.86 10.51
N GLU A 40 -14.41 -4.99 10.83
CA GLU A 40 -15.55 -5.52 10.07
C GLU A 40 -16.66 -5.91 11.08
N PRO A 41 -17.95 -5.64 10.81
CA PRO A 41 -19.03 -6.10 11.67
C PRO A 41 -19.09 -7.63 11.59
N LEU A 42 -18.54 -8.29 12.61
CA LEU A 42 -18.61 -9.74 12.74
C LEU A 42 -20.07 -10.19 12.90
N SER A 43 -20.44 -11.30 12.25
CA SER A 43 -21.71 -11.95 12.58
C SER A 43 -21.71 -12.44 14.03
N ASP A 44 -22.89 -12.62 14.63
CA ASP A 44 -23.02 -13.08 16.03
C ASP A 44 -22.26 -14.41 16.28
N GLU A 45 -22.23 -15.28 15.27
CA GLU A 45 -21.52 -16.56 15.33
C GLU A 45 -20.00 -16.36 15.30
N GLU A 46 -19.50 -15.45 14.46
CA GLU A 46 -18.08 -15.10 14.36
C GLU A 46 -17.60 -14.38 15.62
N ALA A 47 -18.37 -13.41 16.14
CA ALA A 47 -18.07 -12.71 17.39
C ALA A 47 -18.02 -13.68 18.58
N ARG A 48 -19.00 -14.59 18.69
CA ARG A 48 -19.02 -15.64 19.71
C ARG A 48 -17.81 -16.57 19.59
N SER A 49 -17.47 -17.00 18.38
CA SER A 49 -16.30 -17.85 18.11
C SER A 49 -14.99 -17.16 18.51
N LEU A 50 -14.85 -15.89 18.14
CA LEU A 50 -13.70 -15.05 18.45
C LEU A 50 -13.51 -14.88 19.97
N LEU A 51 -14.55 -14.47 20.69
CA LEU A 51 -14.51 -14.27 22.14
C LEU A 51 -14.26 -15.58 22.90
N THR A 52 -14.83 -16.68 22.41
CA THR A 52 -14.56 -18.03 22.96
C THR A 52 -13.09 -18.39 22.80
N ARG A 53 -12.49 -18.08 21.65
CA ARG A 53 -11.07 -18.33 21.38
C ARG A 53 -10.16 -17.47 22.27
N VAL A 54 -10.48 -16.18 22.46
CA VAL A 54 -9.77 -15.31 23.41
C VAL A 54 -9.81 -15.90 24.82
N ALA A 55 -10.99 -16.30 25.28
CA ALA A 55 -11.17 -16.90 26.59
C ALA A 55 -10.37 -18.22 26.76
N GLN A 56 -10.32 -19.06 25.73
CA GLN A 56 -9.52 -20.30 25.75
C GLN A 56 -8.01 -20.04 25.81
N VAL A 57 -7.52 -19.01 25.10
CA VAL A 57 -6.12 -18.59 25.17
C VAL A 57 -5.79 -18.06 26.56
N MET A 58 -6.65 -17.21 27.14
CA MET A 58 -6.47 -16.72 28.51
C MET A 58 -6.46 -17.85 29.53
N ARG A 59 -7.36 -18.84 29.40
CA ARG A 59 -7.42 -20.03 30.25
C ARG A 59 -6.14 -20.87 30.17
N SER A 60 -5.71 -21.20 28.95
CA SER A 60 -4.51 -22.04 28.74
C SER A 60 -3.27 -21.39 29.36
N ASN A 61 -3.17 -20.06 29.28
CA ASN A 61 -2.07 -19.32 29.88
C ASN A 61 -2.17 -19.21 31.40
N ALA A 62 -3.37 -18.99 31.96
CA ALA A 62 -3.58 -19.02 33.41
C ALA A 62 -3.16 -20.38 34.00
N GLN A 63 -3.44 -21.47 33.29
CA GLN A 63 -3.02 -22.82 33.67
C GLN A 63 -1.50 -22.98 33.67
N VAL A 64 -0.79 -22.47 32.66
CA VAL A 64 0.68 -22.50 32.60
C VAL A 64 1.31 -21.74 33.77
N ARG A 65 0.68 -20.64 34.21
CA ARG A 65 1.17 -19.82 35.33
C ARG A 65 0.76 -20.34 36.71
N GLY A 66 -0.15 -21.31 36.77
CA GLY A 66 -0.74 -21.77 38.02
C GLY A 66 -1.67 -20.73 38.66
N ASP A 67 -2.23 -19.80 37.88
CA ASP A 67 -3.16 -18.78 38.38
C ASP A 67 -4.57 -19.37 38.52
N THR A 68 -4.80 -20.00 39.67
CA THR A 68 -6.08 -20.64 40.00
C THR A 68 -7.24 -19.64 40.14
N SER A 69 -6.96 -18.37 40.44
CA SER A 69 -7.99 -17.33 40.59
C SER A 69 -8.58 -16.96 39.23
N THR A 70 -7.72 -16.69 38.25
CA THR A 70 -8.13 -16.38 36.88
C THR A 70 -8.78 -17.59 36.21
N MET A 71 -8.28 -18.81 36.47
CA MET A 71 -8.93 -20.03 35.99
C MET A 71 -10.35 -20.20 36.56
N ALA A 72 -10.55 -19.97 37.86
CA ALA A 72 -11.88 -20.07 38.48
C ALA A 72 -12.84 -19.01 37.95
N ALA A 73 -12.38 -17.77 37.76
CA ALA A 73 -13.18 -16.69 37.18
C ALA A 73 -13.61 -16.99 35.74
N LEU A 74 -12.71 -17.57 34.93
CA LEU A 74 -13.01 -18.00 33.57
C LEU A 74 -13.92 -19.24 33.52
N ASP A 75 -13.80 -20.19 34.46
CA ASP A 75 -14.61 -21.42 34.47
C ASP A 75 -16.10 -21.17 34.75
N THR A 76 -16.44 -20.16 35.56
CA THR A 76 -17.84 -19.80 35.83
C THR A 76 -18.41 -18.74 34.87
N GLY A 77 -17.54 -17.96 34.19
CA GLY A 77 -17.96 -16.69 33.58
C GLY A 77 -17.86 -16.58 32.06
N ILE A 78 -17.27 -17.53 31.33
CA ILE A 78 -17.04 -17.33 29.88
C ILE A 78 -18.35 -17.20 29.09
N ALA A 79 -19.32 -18.08 29.34
CA ALA A 79 -20.61 -18.00 28.64
C ALA A 79 -21.35 -16.70 29.00
N GLU A 80 -21.38 -16.33 30.28
CA GLU A 80 -21.99 -15.07 30.74
C GLU A 80 -21.28 -13.83 30.22
N LEU A 81 -19.94 -13.84 30.12
CA LEU A 81 -19.15 -12.74 29.59
C LEU A 81 -19.39 -12.56 28.09
N VAL A 82 -19.41 -13.67 27.34
CA VAL A 82 -19.75 -13.66 25.91
C VAL A 82 -21.18 -13.17 25.71
N ASP A 83 -22.15 -13.68 26.47
CA ASP A 83 -23.55 -13.27 26.38
C ASP A 83 -23.74 -11.79 26.80
N ARG A 84 -22.97 -11.30 27.78
CA ARG A 84 -22.98 -9.89 28.19
C ARG A 84 -22.37 -8.97 27.13
N VAL A 85 -21.27 -9.38 26.50
CA VAL A 85 -20.68 -8.63 25.38
C VAL A 85 -21.61 -8.61 24.17
N MET A 86 -22.25 -9.74 23.85
CA MET A 86 -23.22 -9.84 22.76
C MET A 86 -24.48 -9.01 23.03
N SER A 87 -25.04 -9.04 24.25
CA SER A 87 -26.20 -8.20 24.58
C SER A 87 -25.88 -6.70 24.56
N VAL A 88 -24.66 -6.30 24.91
CA VAL A 88 -24.17 -4.92 24.73
C VAL A 88 -24.02 -4.60 23.24
N HIS A 89 -23.50 -5.53 22.44
CA HIS A 89 -23.41 -5.39 20.99
C HIS A 89 -24.80 -5.23 20.34
N ASP A 90 -25.78 -6.05 20.71
CA ASP A 90 -27.16 -5.95 20.19
C ASP A 90 -27.85 -4.64 20.56
N LEU A 91 -27.61 -4.15 21.78
CA LEU A 91 -28.09 -2.84 22.23
C LEU A 91 -27.40 -1.68 21.47
N LEU A 92 -26.12 -1.83 21.12
CA LEU A 92 -25.39 -0.87 20.31
C LEU A 92 -25.83 -0.93 18.85
N GLY A 93 -25.95 -2.12 18.25
CA GLY A 93 -26.45 -2.32 16.88
C GLY A 93 -27.88 -1.80 16.70
N SER A 94 -28.75 -2.03 17.68
CA SER A 94 -30.13 -1.50 17.68
C SER A 94 -30.19 0.02 17.82
N ARG A 95 -29.23 0.64 18.52
CA ARG A 95 -29.13 2.12 18.61
C ARG A 95 -28.50 2.74 17.37
N PHE A 96 -27.48 2.12 16.79
CA PHE A 96 -26.84 2.60 15.56
C PHE A 96 -27.82 2.53 14.37
N LEU A 97 -28.59 1.46 14.23
CA LEU A 97 -29.63 1.35 13.20
C LEU A 97 -30.79 2.34 13.38
N SER A 98 -31.03 2.83 14.60
CA SER A 98 -32.10 3.80 14.88
C SER A 98 -31.71 5.27 14.68
N THR A 99 -30.42 5.59 14.50
CA THR A 99 -29.94 6.97 14.26
C THR A 99 -29.60 7.29 12.79
N THR A 100 -29.45 6.30 11.91
CA THR A 100 -28.98 6.54 10.53
C THR A 100 -30.08 6.99 9.55
N ILE A 101 -31.36 6.91 9.90
CA ILE A 101 -32.46 7.08 8.92
C ILE A 101 -32.93 8.55 8.76
N THR A 102 -32.52 9.50 9.60
CA THR A 102 -33.15 10.83 9.58
C THR A 102 -32.67 11.80 8.48
N ASN A 103 -31.56 11.54 7.79
CA ASN A 103 -31.02 12.46 6.77
C ASN A 103 -30.84 11.79 5.40
N GLN A 104 -31.88 11.16 4.86
CA GLN A 104 -31.87 10.79 3.44
C GLN A 104 -31.90 12.04 2.58
N ILE A 105 -30.84 12.25 1.80
CA ILE A 105 -30.79 13.32 0.82
C ILE A 105 -31.62 12.90 -0.39
N ARG A 106 -32.57 13.73 -0.82
CA ARG A 106 -33.39 13.43 -1.99
C ARG A 106 -33.01 14.38 -3.13
N PRO A 107 -32.64 13.85 -4.31
CA PRO A 107 -32.42 14.69 -5.49
C PRO A 107 -33.70 15.45 -5.82
N ILE A 108 -33.57 16.72 -6.17
CA ILE A 108 -34.69 17.61 -6.51
C ILE A 108 -34.66 18.01 -7.99
N GLU A 109 -35.77 18.58 -8.45
CA GLU A 109 -35.82 19.27 -9.74
C GLU A 109 -35.09 20.61 -9.65
N HIS A 110 -34.13 20.82 -10.54
CA HIS A 110 -33.41 22.08 -10.70
C HIS A 110 -33.05 22.27 -12.17
N ASP A 111 -33.08 23.50 -12.67
CA ASP A 111 -32.86 23.85 -14.09
C ASP A 111 -33.71 23.02 -15.10
N GLY A 112 -34.93 22.66 -14.70
CA GLY A 112 -35.85 21.87 -15.52
C GLY A 112 -35.48 20.39 -15.67
N ILE A 113 -34.48 19.91 -14.94
CA ILE A 113 -34.09 18.49 -14.89
C ILE A 113 -34.73 17.87 -13.67
N LYS A 114 -35.69 16.97 -13.90
CA LYS A 114 -36.36 16.19 -12.85
C LYS A 114 -35.51 14.98 -12.46
N PRO A 115 -35.51 14.58 -11.18
CA PRO A 115 -34.90 13.34 -10.74
C PRO A 115 -35.41 12.17 -11.56
N ARG A 116 -34.50 11.39 -12.15
CA ARG A 116 -34.86 10.25 -12.99
C ARG A 116 -33.80 9.15 -12.95
N PRO A 117 -34.17 7.89 -13.22
CA PRO A 117 -33.18 6.82 -13.36
C PRO A 117 -32.22 7.12 -14.52
N VAL A 118 -30.93 6.82 -14.33
CA VAL A 118 -29.93 6.91 -15.39
C VAL A 118 -30.09 5.73 -16.34
N LEU A 119 -30.22 6.01 -17.63
CA LEU A 119 -30.42 5.02 -18.70
C LEU A 119 -29.38 5.21 -19.84
N PRO A 120 -28.73 4.13 -20.32
CA PRO A 120 -28.80 2.77 -19.80
C PRO A 120 -28.26 2.68 -18.36
N THR A 121 -28.72 1.69 -17.59
CA THR A 121 -28.21 1.47 -16.22
C THR A 121 -26.69 1.36 -16.28
N PRO A 122 -25.95 2.21 -15.54
CA PRO A 122 -24.50 2.18 -15.58
C PRO A 122 -23.97 0.85 -15.02
N VAL A 123 -22.88 0.39 -15.61
CA VAL A 123 -22.18 -0.84 -15.21
C VAL A 123 -20.88 -0.43 -14.55
N PHE A 124 -20.70 -0.81 -13.30
CA PHE A 124 -19.47 -0.62 -12.55
C PHE A 124 -18.91 -1.99 -12.21
N HIS A 125 -17.66 -2.25 -12.61
CA HIS A 125 -16.98 -3.51 -12.33
C HIS A 125 -17.85 -4.74 -12.68
N GLU A 126 -18.27 -4.82 -13.96
CA GLU A 126 -19.16 -5.87 -14.51
C GLU A 126 -20.57 -5.94 -13.91
N ARG A 127 -20.93 -5.03 -13.00
CA ARG A 127 -22.16 -5.08 -12.24
C ARG A 127 -23.08 -3.90 -12.58
N PRO A 128 -24.33 -4.14 -13.02
CA PRO A 128 -25.28 -3.05 -13.28
C PRO A 128 -25.74 -2.45 -11.94
N VAL A 129 -25.48 -1.17 -11.72
CA VAL A 129 -25.87 -0.46 -10.49
C VAL A 129 -26.94 0.56 -10.82
N GLN A 130 -28.10 0.44 -10.17
CA GLN A 130 -29.19 1.39 -10.35
C GLN A 130 -28.86 2.70 -9.63
N VAL A 131 -28.87 3.79 -10.39
CA VAL A 131 -28.63 5.15 -9.89
C VAL A 131 -29.69 6.10 -10.42
N VAL A 132 -30.00 7.11 -9.61
CA VAL A 132 -30.90 8.22 -9.95
C VAL A 132 -30.05 9.46 -10.18
N GLU A 133 -30.22 10.12 -11.33
CA GLU A 133 -29.65 11.44 -11.54
C GLU A 133 -30.62 12.52 -11.06
N GLY A 134 -30.08 13.55 -10.43
CA GLY A 134 -30.83 14.73 -10.01
C GLY A 134 -29.93 15.73 -9.29
N PHE A 135 -30.50 16.86 -8.87
CA PHE A 135 -29.73 17.90 -8.20
C PHE A 135 -29.80 17.76 -6.69
N VAL A 136 -28.64 17.91 -6.05
CA VAL A 136 -28.49 17.99 -4.60
C VAL A 136 -27.77 19.28 -4.27
N ARG A 137 -28.10 19.90 -3.13
CA ARG A 137 -27.38 21.09 -2.69
C ARG A 137 -25.96 20.69 -2.31
N THR A 138 -24.95 21.39 -2.82
CA THR A 138 -23.54 21.03 -2.57
C THR A 138 -23.22 20.93 -1.08
N ARG A 139 -23.85 21.77 -0.24
CA ARG A 139 -23.68 21.78 1.22
C ARG A 139 -24.27 20.57 1.95
N ASP A 140 -25.20 19.86 1.30
CA ASP A 140 -25.79 18.67 1.89
C ASP A 140 -24.91 17.43 1.60
N ILE A 141 -24.01 17.52 0.60
CA ILE A 141 -23.06 16.46 0.28
C ILE A 141 -21.93 16.47 1.31
N GLN A 142 -21.76 15.35 2.00
CA GLN A 142 -20.67 15.19 2.96
C GLN A 142 -19.38 14.90 2.21
N LEU A 143 -18.36 15.74 2.40
CA LEU A 143 -17.01 15.40 1.96
C LEU A 143 -16.60 14.10 2.66
N TRP A 144 -16.13 13.14 1.87
CA TRP A 144 -15.86 11.81 2.40
C TRP A 144 -14.57 11.84 3.24
N ASP A 145 -14.74 11.75 4.56
CA ASP A 145 -13.69 11.75 5.58
C ASP A 145 -12.97 10.40 5.72
N GLU A 146 -13.36 9.37 4.96
CA GLU A 146 -12.61 8.10 4.86
C GLU A 146 -11.93 7.99 3.49
N ASN A 147 -11.72 9.12 2.83
CA ASN A 147 -10.95 9.15 1.60
C ASN A 147 -9.53 8.64 1.88
N GLN A 148 -9.22 7.46 1.32
CA GLN A 148 -7.93 6.82 1.56
C GLN A 148 -6.73 7.65 1.08
N ARG A 149 -6.94 8.64 0.19
CA ARG A 149 -5.90 9.61 -0.19
C ARG A 149 -5.55 10.61 0.91
N LEU A 150 -6.46 10.84 1.84
CA LEU A 150 -6.29 11.77 2.96
C LEU A 150 -5.95 11.04 4.25
N ASP A 151 -5.93 9.70 4.27
CA ASP A 151 -5.79 8.92 5.51
C ASP A 151 -4.58 9.34 6.36
N ILE A 152 -3.41 9.56 5.76
CA ILE A 152 -2.21 10.06 6.47
C ILE A 152 -2.49 11.42 7.14
N HIS A 153 -3.12 12.33 6.40
CA HIS A 153 -3.44 13.70 6.83
C HIS A 153 -4.49 13.72 7.94
N LEU A 154 -5.53 12.89 7.80
CA LEU A 154 -6.64 12.78 8.73
C LEU A 154 -6.20 12.17 10.06
N ASN A 155 -5.40 11.11 10.00
CA ASN A 155 -4.82 10.50 11.19
C ASN A 155 -3.88 11.47 11.90
N GLN A 156 -3.12 12.28 11.15
CA GLN A 156 -2.26 13.31 11.73
C GLN A 156 -3.07 14.41 12.40
N PHE A 157 -4.13 14.91 11.75
CA PHE A 157 -5.05 15.87 12.34
C PHE A 157 -5.67 15.31 13.62
N GLN A 158 -6.14 14.07 13.59
CA GLN A 158 -6.74 13.43 14.76
C GLN A 158 -5.75 13.25 15.89
N GLN A 159 -4.48 12.95 15.61
CA GLN A 159 -3.45 12.89 16.65
C GLN A 159 -3.18 14.27 17.27
N ALA A 160 -3.10 15.32 16.44
CA ALA A 160 -2.82 16.68 16.91
C ALA A 160 -4.00 17.31 17.68
N HIS A 161 -5.24 17.03 17.25
CA HIS A 161 -6.45 17.69 17.77
C HIS A 161 -7.35 16.79 18.63
N GLY A 162 -7.10 15.47 18.66
CA GLY A 162 -7.92 14.50 19.41
C GLY A 162 -9.32 14.27 18.85
N ARG A 163 -9.62 14.78 17.65
CA ARG A 163 -10.93 14.68 16.97
C ARG A 163 -10.76 14.59 15.46
N LYS A 164 -11.81 14.15 14.76
CA LYS A 164 -11.88 14.24 13.30
C LYS A 164 -12.00 15.71 12.84
N PRO A 165 -11.49 16.07 11.65
CA PRO A 165 -11.70 17.41 11.09
C PRO A 165 -13.17 17.60 10.73
N ASP A 166 -13.65 18.84 10.82
CA ASP A 166 -14.92 19.22 10.22
C ASP A 166 -14.78 19.47 8.70
N ALA A 167 -15.87 19.84 8.02
CA ALA A 167 -15.87 20.00 6.57
C ALA A 167 -14.98 21.15 6.08
N ASP A 168 -14.84 22.23 6.86
CA ASP A 168 -14.02 23.38 6.48
C ASP A 168 -12.53 23.05 6.71
N GLU A 169 -12.19 22.41 7.83
CA GLU A 169 -10.85 21.90 8.10
C GLU A 169 -10.41 20.83 7.08
N LEU A 170 -11.32 19.94 6.70
CA LEU A 170 -11.06 18.95 5.65
C LEU A 170 -10.75 19.62 4.30
N LEU A 171 -11.46 20.70 3.98
CA LEU A 171 -11.19 21.48 2.79
C LEU A 171 -9.80 22.15 2.86
N GLU A 172 -9.44 22.74 4.00
CA GLU A 172 -8.11 23.33 4.23
C GLU A 172 -6.96 22.31 4.10
N ILE A 173 -7.18 21.09 4.58
CA ILE A 173 -6.25 19.96 4.37
C ILE A 173 -6.12 19.65 2.88
N MET A 174 -7.25 19.56 2.15
CA MET A 174 -7.25 19.26 0.72
C MET A 174 -6.67 20.38 -0.15
N THR A 175 -6.72 21.64 0.28
CA THR A 175 -6.15 22.78 -0.46
C THR A 175 -4.68 23.05 -0.11
N GLY A 176 -4.12 22.33 0.87
CA GLY A 176 -2.77 22.54 1.40
C GLY A 176 -2.64 23.82 2.23
N GLU A 177 -3.74 24.41 2.68
CA GLU A 177 -3.77 25.64 3.49
C GLU A 177 -3.55 25.35 4.97
N MET A 178 -3.95 24.15 5.43
CA MET A 178 -3.67 23.71 6.79
C MET A 178 -2.20 23.29 6.93
N THR A 179 -1.50 23.86 7.91
CA THR A 179 -0.12 23.48 8.22
C THR A 179 -0.09 22.25 9.11
N LEU A 180 0.11 21.07 8.51
CA LEU A 180 0.39 19.83 9.22
C LEU A 180 1.85 19.38 8.94
N PRO A 181 2.57 18.79 9.91
CA PRO A 181 3.95 18.34 9.71
C PRO A 181 4.09 17.37 8.52
N GLY A 182 4.91 17.70 7.52
CA GLY A 182 5.12 16.83 6.36
C GLY A 182 4.20 17.13 5.17
N LEU A 183 3.17 17.98 5.32
CA LEU A 183 2.48 18.56 4.17
C LEU A 183 3.35 19.62 3.51
N THR A 184 3.53 19.50 2.20
CA THR A 184 3.98 20.60 1.36
C THR A 184 2.84 21.60 1.18
N LYS A 185 3.12 22.91 1.13
CA LYS A 185 2.13 23.97 0.91
C LYS A 185 1.49 23.99 -0.50
N ASP A 186 1.73 22.94 -1.28
CA ASP A 186 1.22 22.83 -2.63
C ASP A 186 -0.11 22.09 -2.63
N ASP A 187 -1.04 22.56 -3.46
CA ASP A 187 -2.35 21.96 -3.70
C ASP A 187 -2.18 20.61 -4.41
N GLN A 188 -1.81 19.56 -3.65
CA GLN A 188 -1.53 18.20 -4.12
C GLN A 188 -2.71 17.62 -4.92
N PHE A 189 -3.93 18.06 -4.59
CA PHE A 189 -5.16 17.62 -5.23
C PHE A 189 -5.63 18.57 -6.34
N GLU A 190 -4.88 19.61 -6.67
CA GLU A 190 -5.18 20.65 -7.66
C GLU A 190 -6.62 21.21 -7.58
N ILE A 191 -7.17 21.30 -6.36
CA ILE A 191 -8.52 21.78 -6.08
C ILE A 191 -8.73 23.19 -6.62
N LYS A 192 -7.74 24.08 -6.48
CA LYS A 192 -7.81 25.48 -6.94
C LYS A 192 -7.89 25.58 -8.45
N ASN A 193 -7.13 24.75 -9.17
CA ASN A 193 -7.18 24.69 -10.64
C ASN A 193 -8.52 24.12 -11.13
N LEU A 194 -9.00 23.06 -10.47
CA LEU A 194 -10.30 22.46 -10.76
C LEU A 194 -11.45 23.43 -10.48
N ALA A 195 -11.39 24.18 -9.38
CA ALA A 195 -12.38 25.20 -9.00
C ALA A 195 -12.51 26.30 -10.07
N ARG A 196 -11.38 26.82 -10.58
CA ARG A 196 -11.40 27.79 -11.69
C ARG A 196 -12.09 27.23 -12.93
N SER A 197 -11.81 25.98 -13.28
CA SER A 197 -12.46 25.30 -14.41
C SER A 197 -13.96 25.12 -14.20
N ILE A 198 -14.39 24.68 -13.00
CA ILE A 198 -15.79 24.47 -12.64
C ILE A 198 -16.55 25.80 -12.60
N ALA A 199 -15.95 26.88 -12.09
CA ALA A 199 -16.59 28.19 -12.03
C ALA A 199 -17.02 28.68 -13.43
N VAL A 200 -16.23 28.36 -14.47
CA VAL A 200 -16.51 28.72 -15.87
C VAL A 200 -17.46 27.71 -16.55
N ASN A 201 -17.21 26.41 -16.37
CA ASN A 201 -17.83 25.35 -17.17
C ASN A 201 -18.94 24.58 -16.47
N GLY A 202 -19.12 24.77 -15.16
CA GLY A 202 -19.90 23.87 -14.32
C GLY A 202 -19.25 22.50 -14.11
N VAL A 203 -19.91 21.66 -13.32
CA VAL A 203 -19.50 20.29 -13.06
C VAL A 203 -19.91 19.41 -14.24
N ARG A 204 -18.95 18.93 -15.04
CA ARG A 204 -19.23 18.16 -16.28
C ARG A 204 -19.55 16.68 -16.04
N LYS A 205 -18.88 16.06 -15.07
CA LYS A 205 -19.13 14.67 -14.66
C LYS A 205 -19.81 14.70 -13.29
N PRO A 206 -21.00 14.13 -13.12
CA PRO A 206 -21.67 14.10 -11.83
C PRO A 206 -20.86 13.26 -10.83
N PRO A 207 -20.68 13.72 -9.58
CA PRO A 207 -20.23 12.85 -8.49
C PRO A 207 -21.23 11.72 -8.24
N ILE A 208 -20.76 10.64 -7.63
CA ILE A 208 -21.60 9.53 -7.20
C ILE A 208 -21.70 9.56 -5.68
N ILE A 209 -22.93 9.57 -5.18
CA ILE A 209 -23.23 9.60 -3.75
C ILE A 209 -24.16 8.44 -3.36
N ASP A 210 -24.16 8.12 -2.08
CA ASP A 210 -25.14 7.21 -1.48
C ASP A 210 -26.38 7.99 -0.99
N ILE A 211 -27.40 7.27 -0.51
CA ILE A 211 -28.70 7.82 -0.07
C ILE A 211 -28.59 8.79 1.12
N ASP A 212 -27.54 8.65 1.92
CA ASP A 212 -27.23 9.47 3.10
C ASP A 212 -26.37 10.71 2.76
N GLY A 213 -25.95 10.84 1.49
CA GLY A 213 -25.05 11.90 1.05
C GLY A 213 -23.57 11.58 1.12
N LYS A 214 -23.20 10.35 1.50
CA LYS A 214 -21.80 9.89 1.48
C LYS A 214 -21.28 9.84 0.06
N LEU A 215 -20.09 10.40 -0.16
CA LEU A 215 -19.42 10.45 -1.45
C LEU A 215 -18.73 9.12 -1.76
N LEU A 216 -19.05 8.52 -2.91
CA LEU A 216 -18.40 7.30 -3.44
C LEU A 216 -17.38 7.63 -4.55
N ASP A 217 -17.64 8.69 -5.31
CA ASP A 217 -16.71 9.26 -6.29
C ASP A 217 -16.96 10.75 -6.46
N GLY A 218 -15.89 11.52 -6.68
CA GLY A 218 -15.96 12.95 -6.97
C GLY A 218 -15.52 13.87 -5.84
N ASN A 219 -14.81 13.36 -4.83
CA ASN A 219 -14.30 14.18 -3.71
C ASN A 219 -13.61 15.47 -4.17
N ARG A 220 -12.70 15.40 -5.16
CA ARG A 220 -12.03 16.60 -5.70
C ARG A 220 -13.01 17.61 -6.29
N ARG A 221 -14.05 17.14 -7.00
CA ARG A 221 -15.07 18.00 -7.63
C ARG A 221 -15.94 18.67 -6.57
N THR A 222 -16.39 17.91 -5.57
CA THR A 222 -17.20 18.44 -4.48
C THR A 222 -16.40 19.42 -3.62
N ALA A 223 -15.16 19.09 -3.27
CA ALA A 223 -14.25 20.01 -2.57
C ALA A 223 -14.00 21.31 -3.36
N ALA A 224 -13.79 21.21 -4.67
CA ALA A 224 -13.66 22.40 -5.53
C ALA A 224 -14.93 23.26 -5.53
N CYS A 225 -16.13 22.67 -5.50
CA CYS A 225 -17.39 23.41 -5.38
C CYS A 225 -17.54 24.06 -3.99
N TYR A 226 -17.17 23.38 -2.91
CA TYR A 226 -17.10 23.99 -1.58
C TYR A 226 -16.13 25.18 -1.55
N PHE A 227 -14.94 25.03 -2.15
CA PHE A 227 -13.97 26.11 -2.28
C PHE A 227 -14.55 27.32 -3.02
N ILE A 228 -15.28 27.12 -4.13
CA ILE A 228 -15.94 28.22 -4.85
C ILE A 228 -16.98 28.93 -3.97
N LEU A 229 -17.80 28.18 -3.23
CA LEU A 229 -18.84 28.75 -2.37
C LEU A 229 -18.25 29.62 -1.25
N ASN A 230 -17.14 29.17 -0.65
CA ASN A 230 -16.55 29.80 0.53
C ASN A 230 -15.47 30.85 0.19
N SER A 231 -14.79 30.72 -0.96
CA SER A 231 -13.73 31.66 -1.34
C SER A 231 -14.28 33.02 -1.79
N PRO A 232 -13.61 34.14 -1.43
CA PRO A 232 -13.92 35.47 -1.95
C PRO A 232 -13.48 35.67 -3.41
N ASP A 233 -12.67 34.77 -3.97
CA ASP A 233 -12.12 34.89 -5.34
C ASP A 233 -13.16 34.66 -6.45
N PHE A 234 -14.37 34.21 -6.09
CA PHE A 234 -15.42 33.86 -7.04
C PHE A 234 -16.63 34.78 -6.91
N ASP A 235 -17.18 35.16 -8.07
CA ASP A 235 -18.38 36.00 -8.17
C ASP A 235 -19.67 35.26 -7.78
N ALA A 236 -20.75 36.02 -7.60
CA ALA A 236 -22.05 35.49 -7.21
C ALA A 236 -22.62 34.49 -8.23
N ASP A 237 -22.34 34.69 -9.52
CA ASP A 237 -22.81 33.81 -10.58
C ASP A 237 -22.11 32.45 -10.53
N SER A 238 -20.80 32.44 -10.27
CA SER A 238 -20.02 31.22 -10.09
C SER A 238 -20.49 30.45 -8.86
N LYS A 239 -20.77 31.15 -7.75
CA LYS A 239 -21.32 30.53 -6.52
C LYS A 239 -22.71 29.95 -6.76
N ARG A 240 -23.58 30.66 -7.48
CA ARG A 240 -24.92 30.17 -7.84
C ARG A 240 -24.85 28.92 -8.72
N ARG A 241 -23.90 28.85 -9.66
CA ARG A 241 -23.68 27.67 -10.52
C ARG A 241 -23.30 26.40 -9.75
N VAL A 242 -22.65 26.54 -8.59
CA VAL A 242 -22.20 25.40 -7.78
C VAL A 242 -22.99 25.21 -6.49
N GLU A 243 -24.06 25.99 -6.26
CA GLU A 243 -24.94 25.78 -5.11
C GLU A 243 -25.68 24.45 -5.21
N TRP A 244 -26.08 24.09 -6.43
CA TRP A 244 -26.76 22.84 -6.77
C TRP A 244 -25.88 22.04 -7.72
N MET A 245 -25.66 20.77 -7.40
CA MET A 245 -24.82 19.89 -8.18
C MET A 245 -25.65 18.73 -8.71
N LEU A 246 -25.49 18.45 -10.01
CA LEU A 246 -26.00 17.22 -10.59
C LEU A 246 -25.16 16.05 -10.08
N VAL A 247 -25.82 15.09 -9.43
CA VAL A 247 -25.20 13.89 -8.85
C VAL A 247 -25.87 12.64 -9.38
N TRP A 248 -25.17 11.51 -9.31
CA TRP A 248 -25.74 10.18 -9.44
C TRP A 248 -25.85 9.58 -8.04
N GLN A 249 -27.07 9.38 -7.57
CA GLN A 249 -27.33 8.80 -6.25
C GLN A 249 -27.65 7.31 -6.38
N LEU A 250 -27.04 6.48 -5.54
CA LEU A 250 -27.43 5.08 -5.39
C LEU A 250 -28.88 4.97 -4.91
N THR A 251 -29.61 3.94 -5.37
CA THR A 251 -30.97 3.69 -4.88
C THR A 251 -30.97 3.10 -3.46
N GLU A 252 -32.11 3.16 -2.78
CA GLU A 252 -32.34 2.53 -1.47
C GLU A 252 -32.15 0.99 -1.47
N HIS A 253 -32.07 0.37 -2.65
CA HIS A 253 -31.82 -1.06 -2.81
C HIS A 253 -30.34 -1.39 -3.07
N ALA A 254 -29.45 -0.38 -3.08
CA ALA A 254 -28.03 -0.61 -3.29
C ALA A 254 -27.40 -1.37 -2.12
N THR A 255 -26.66 -2.41 -2.46
CA THR A 255 -25.92 -3.26 -1.53
C THR A 255 -24.49 -2.76 -1.33
N GLU A 256 -23.81 -3.22 -0.27
CA GLU A 256 -22.37 -2.98 -0.09
C GLU A 256 -21.54 -3.44 -1.29
N ALA A 257 -21.95 -4.52 -1.95
CA ALA A 257 -21.31 -4.98 -3.18
C ALA A 257 -21.44 -3.96 -4.33
N ASP A 258 -22.56 -3.23 -4.41
CA ASP A 258 -22.77 -2.19 -5.42
C ASP A 258 -21.92 -0.94 -5.11
N ARG A 259 -21.84 -0.55 -3.82
CA ARG A 259 -20.95 0.53 -3.35
C ARG A 259 -19.48 0.22 -3.69
N ASN A 260 -19.03 -0.98 -3.37
CA ASN A 260 -17.67 -1.43 -3.66
C ASN A 260 -17.41 -1.51 -5.16
N ALA A 261 -18.36 -1.97 -5.98
CA ALA A 261 -18.21 -2.00 -7.43
C ALA A 261 -17.99 -0.60 -8.02
N VAL A 262 -18.71 0.41 -7.52
CA VAL A 262 -18.52 1.81 -7.89
C VAL A 262 -17.11 2.30 -7.52
N ILE A 263 -16.67 2.06 -6.27
CA ILE A 263 -15.35 2.48 -5.80
C ILE A 263 -14.24 1.81 -6.61
N VAL A 264 -14.35 0.50 -6.88
CA VAL A 264 -13.37 -0.26 -7.66
C VAL A 264 -13.32 0.26 -9.10
N SER A 265 -14.45 0.35 -9.78
CA SER A 265 -14.48 0.74 -11.20
C SER A 265 -13.96 2.16 -11.44
N LEU A 266 -14.19 3.08 -10.51
CA LEU A 266 -13.78 4.48 -10.70
C LEU A 266 -12.35 4.78 -10.26
N ASN A 267 -11.73 3.90 -9.46
CA ASN A 267 -10.41 4.16 -8.87
C ASN A 267 -9.33 3.11 -9.20
N PHE A 268 -9.71 1.86 -9.51
CA PHE A 268 -8.80 0.78 -9.88
C PHE A 268 -8.76 0.54 -11.38
N GLU A 269 -9.88 0.65 -12.09
CA GLU A 269 -9.92 0.45 -13.54
C GLU A 269 -9.30 1.64 -14.29
N PRO A 270 -8.60 1.43 -15.42
CA PRO A 270 -8.00 2.51 -16.20
C PRO A 270 -9.06 3.36 -16.93
N ASP A 271 -9.62 4.39 -16.29
CA ASP A 271 -10.65 5.28 -16.87
C ASP A 271 -10.11 6.68 -17.28
N PHE A 272 -8.83 6.80 -17.65
CA PHE A 272 -8.17 8.07 -18.01
C PHE A 272 -8.41 9.23 -17.00
N LYS A 273 -8.73 8.89 -15.75
CA LYS A 273 -8.86 9.82 -14.62
C LYS A 273 -7.51 9.95 -13.91
N GLN A 274 -7.40 10.91 -12.99
CA GLN A 274 -6.25 10.94 -12.08
C GLN A 274 -6.33 9.72 -11.16
N ASP A 275 -5.52 8.70 -11.44
CA ASP A 275 -5.45 7.47 -10.67
C ASP A 275 -5.22 7.72 -9.18
N TRP A 276 -5.73 6.84 -8.33
CA TRP A 276 -5.28 6.77 -6.94
C TRP A 276 -3.76 6.58 -6.89
N PRO A 277 -3.06 7.23 -5.94
CA PRO A 277 -1.66 6.93 -5.68
C PRO A 277 -1.46 5.42 -5.50
N GLU A 278 -0.39 4.87 -6.05
CA GLU A 278 -0.12 3.43 -5.93
C GLU A 278 -0.03 2.98 -4.46
N TYR A 279 0.46 3.84 -3.58
CA TYR A 279 0.48 3.61 -2.13
C TYR A 279 -0.90 3.24 -1.59
N VAL A 280 -1.91 4.04 -1.96
CA VAL A 280 -3.30 3.84 -1.54
C VAL A 280 -3.83 2.53 -2.10
N LYS A 281 -3.70 2.31 -3.42
CA LYS A 281 -4.16 1.06 -4.07
C LYS A 281 -3.53 -0.17 -3.41
N ALA A 282 -2.24 -0.11 -3.12
CA ALA A 282 -1.50 -1.20 -2.53
C ALA A 282 -1.89 -1.47 -1.07
N ARG A 283 -2.10 -0.42 -0.26
CA ARG A 283 -2.62 -0.53 1.11
C ARG A 283 -4.00 -1.20 1.14
N THR A 284 -4.94 -0.78 0.29
CA THR A 284 -6.27 -1.41 0.19
C THR A 284 -6.17 -2.90 -0.16
N VAL A 285 -5.30 -3.24 -1.12
CA VAL A 285 -5.06 -4.63 -1.54
C VAL A 285 -4.43 -5.44 -0.42
N TYR A 286 -3.49 -4.85 0.32
CA TYR A 286 -2.80 -5.48 1.43
C TYR A 286 -3.73 -5.70 2.63
N GLU A 287 -4.58 -4.75 2.97
CA GLU A 287 -5.61 -4.90 4.02
C GLU A 287 -6.56 -6.06 3.69
N ARG A 288 -7.03 -6.14 2.43
CA ARG A 288 -7.86 -7.26 1.99
C ARG A 288 -7.11 -8.59 2.06
N TRP A 289 -5.83 -8.60 1.73
CA TRP A 289 -4.96 -9.77 1.86
C TRP A 289 -4.83 -10.21 3.33
N GLN A 290 -4.55 -9.29 4.24
CA GLN A 290 -4.43 -9.57 5.67
C GLN A 290 -5.74 -10.11 6.26
N GLY A 291 -6.88 -9.48 5.94
CA GLY A 291 -8.20 -9.96 6.38
C GLY A 291 -8.48 -11.39 5.91
N LEU A 292 -8.19 -11.72 4.64
CA LEU A 292 -8.35 -13.08 4.14
C LEU A 292 -7.40 -14.09 4.79
N VAL A 293 -6.14 -13.70 5.05
CA VAL A 293 -5.16 -14.56 5.72
C VAL A 293 -5.53 -14.80 7.18
N ALA A 294 -6.07 -13.80 7.89
CA ALA A 294 -6.52 -13.92 9.27
C ALA A 294 -7.69 -14.91 9.44
N LEU A 295 -8.55 -15.03 8.42
CA LEU A 295 -9.64 -16.00 8.37
C LEU A 295 -9.18 -17.44 8.05
N GLU A 296 -7.92 -17.64 7.65
CA GLU A 296 -7.43 -18.98 7.34
C GLU A 296 -7.27 -19.82 8.63
N PRO A 297 -7.75 -21.08 8.65
CA PRO A 297 -7.63 -21.96 9.83
C PRO A 297 -6.19 -22.21 10.28
N ARG A 298 -5.23 -22.01 9.38
CA ARG A 298 -3.80 -22.16 9.65
C ARG A 298 -3.18 -20.77 9.53
N GLY A 299 -2.45 -20.33 10.57
CA GLY A 299 -1.79 -19.02 10.60
C GLY A 299 -0.78 -18.78 9.48
N ASN A 300 -0.41 -19.80 8.69
CA ASN A 300 0.30 -19.59 7.43
C ASN A 300 -0.31 -20.47 6.32
N PRO A 301 -1.07 -19.89 5.36
CA PRO A 301 -1.66 -20.65 4.27
C PRO A 301 -0.59 -21.24 3.35
N THR A 302 -0.85 -22.43 2.80
CA THR A 302 0.05 -23.07 1.82
C THR A 302 0.24 -22.20 0.58
N LEU A 303 1.36 -22.34 -0.14
CA LEU A 303 1.62 -21.56 -1.37
C LEU A 303 0.48 -21.67 -2.41
N SER A 304 -0.16 -22.84 -2.52
CA SER A 304 -1.33 -23.02 -3.40
C SER A 304 -2.52 -22.19 -2.95
N ARG A 305 -2.78 -22.17 -1.63
CA ARG A 305 -3.85 -21.37 -1.02
C ARG A 305 -3.57 -19.87 -1.14
N GLN A 306 -2.34 -19.44 -0.87
CA GLN A 306 -1.93 -18.05 -1.08
C GLN A 306 -2.16 -17.60 -2.52
N ARG A 307 -1.82 -18.44 -3.51
CA ARG A 307 -2.11 -18.15 -4.93
C ARG A 307 -3.61 -18.03 -5.21
N ALA A 308 -4.45 -18.86 -4.59
CA ALA A 308 -5.90 -18.78 -4.75
C ALA A 308 -6.44 -17.46 -4.17
N LEU A 309 -6.07 -17.13 -2.93
CA LEU A 309 -6.46 -15.87 -2.29
C LEU A 309 -6.04 -14.65 -3.13
N LYS A 310 -4.82 -14.64 -3.66
CA LYS A 310 -4.34 -13.55 -4.53
C LYS A 310 -5.14 -13.44 -5.84
N ARG A 311 -5.62 -14.55 -6.42
CA ARG A 311 -6.50 -14.52 -7.59
C ARG A 311 -7.89 -13.99 -7.25
N ASP A 312 -8.40 -14.31 -6.07
CA ASP A 312 -9.69 -13.81 -5.62
C ASP A 312 -9.63 -12.28 -5.42
N ILE A 313 -8.57 -11.79 -4.77
CA ILE A 313 -8.28 -10.35 -4.65
C ILE A 313 -8.12 -9.68 -6.03
N ALA A 314 -7.35 -10.29 -6.92
CA ALA A 314 -7.13 -9.80 -8.27
C ALA A 314 -8.46 -9.60 -9.02
N ARG A 315 -9.40 -10.54 -8.87
CA ARG A 315 -10.74 -10.42 -9.42
C ARG A 315 -11.52 -9.28 -8.77
N THR A 316 -11.52 -9.20 -7.43
CA THR A 316 -12.26 -8.15 -6.68
C THR A 316 -11.84 -6.73 -7.05
N PHE A 317 -10.56 -6.50 -7.34
CA PHE A 317 -10.04 -5.18 -7.66
C PHE A 317 -9.78 -4.95 -9.16
N ALA A 318 -10.17 -5.86 -10.04
CA ALA A 318 -9.93 -5.79 -11.49
C ALA A 318 -8.43 -5.65 -11.89
N ILE A 319 -7.51 -6.25 -11.12
CA ILE A 319 -6.06 -6.19 -11.36
C ILE A 319 -5.46 -7.57 -11.64
N SER A 320 -4.19 -7.63 -12.04
CA SER A 320 -3.51 -8.92 -12.24
C SER A 320 -3.09 -9.55 -10.91
N ALA A 321 -2.98 -10.87 -10.85
CA ALA A 321 -2.46 -11.56 -9.65
C ALA A 321 -0.98 -11.25 -9.38
N ASP A 322 -0.24 -10.83 -10.41
CA ASP A 322 1.12 -10.36 -10.30
C ASP A 322 1.15 -8.97 -9.65
N ASP A 323 0.23 -8.07 -10.00
CA ASP A 323 0.06 -6.77 -9.33
C ASP A 323 -0.33 -6.94 -7.85
N VAL A 324 -1.20 -7.89 -7.52
CA VAL A 324 -1.50 -8.22 -6.11
C VAL A 324 -0.22 -8.64 -5.38
N SER A 325 0.58 -9.52 -5.97
CA SER A 325 1.84 -9.95 -5.36
C SER A 325 2.86 -8.80 -5.23
N ARG A 326 2.89 -7.91 -6.21
CA ARG A 326 3.71 -6.70 -6.22
C ARG A 326 3.30 -5.76 -5.08
N TYR A 327 2.02 -5.41 -5.00
CA TYR A 327 1.48 -4.54 -3.95
C TYR A 327 1.71 -5.07 -2.55
N ILE A 328 1.47 -6.38 -2.32
CA ILE A 328 1.78 -7.00 -1.03
C ILE A 328 3.26 -6.80 -0.66
N SER A 329 4.17 -7.11 -1.60
CA SER A 329 5.61 -6.97 -1.35
C SER A 329 6.04 -5.52 -1.12
N MET A 330 5.41 -4.56 -1.80
CA MET A 330 5.70 -3.14 -1.62
C MET A 330 5.25 -2.64 -0.25
N VAL A 331 4.05 -3.03 0.20
CA VAL A 331 3.53 -2.65 1.52
C VAL A 331 4.36 -3.28 2.63
N GLU A 332 4.72 -4.56 2.55
CA GLU A 332 5.59 -5.22 3.53
C GLU A 332 6.94 -4.50 3.69
N LEU A 333 7.58 -4.14 2.57
CA LEU A 333 8.84 -3.37 2.61
C LEU A 333 8.65 -1.94 3.12
N THR A 334 7.48 -1.35 2.88
CA THR A 334 7.13 -0.01 3.36
C THR A 334 6.89 -0.02 4.87
N GLU A 335 6.22 -1.05 5.40
CA GLU A 335 5.99 -1.21 6.84
C GLU A 335 7.31 -1.46 7.58
N ASP A 336 8.22 -2.26 7.03
CA ASP A 336 9.57 -2.46 7.57
C ASP A 336 10.39 -1.14 7.57
N PHE A 337 10.29 -0.36 6.49
CA PHE A 337 10.90 0.98 6.42
C PHE A 337 10.30 1.96 7.42
N GLU A 338 8.97 1.94 7.58
CA GLU A 338 8.23 2.79 8.51
C GLU A 338 8.61 2.45 9.96
N ASP A 339 8.63 1.17 10.33
CA ASP A 339 9.00 0.70 11.66
C ASP A 339 10.45 1.05 12.01
N TYR A 340 11.40 0.80 11.10
CA TYR A 340 12.81 1.17 11.32
C TYR A 340 12.98 2.66 11.66
N HIS A 341 12.36 3.56 10.89
CA HIS A 341 12.53 4.99 11.13
C HIS A 341 11.79 5.47 12.39
N VAL A 342 10.62 4.91 12.68
CA VAL A 342 9.84 5.30 13.86
C VAL A 342 10.49 4.75 15.14
N THR A 343 10.80 3.45 15.16
CA THR A 343 11.26 2.73 16.35
C THR A 343 12.76 2.92 16.59
N GLU A 344 13.61 2.74 15.58
CA GLU A 344 15.07 2.81 15.77
C GLU A 344 15.61 4.23 15.59
N ARG A 345 15.08 4.99 14.63
CA ARG A 345 15.54 6.37 14.35
C ARG A 345 14.75 7.45 15.08
N ASN A 346 13.72 7.08 15.84
CA ASN A 346 12.83 7.98 16.60
C ASN A 346 12.28 9.13 15.75
N GLN A 347 11.96 8.85 14.48
CA GLN A 347 11.36 9.81 13.58
C GLN A 347 9.85 9.91 13.81
N ASP A 348 9.27 11.05 13.45
CA ASP A 348 7.82 11.24 13.50
C ASP A 348 7.10 10.28 12.53
N GLN A 349 6.12 9.54 13.05
CA GLN A 349 5.39 8.51 12.31
C GLN A 349 4.75 9.03 11.01
N TYR A 350 4.19 10.24 11.05
CA TYR A 350 3.49 10.82 9.90
C TYR A 350 4.46 11.37 8.86
N ALA A 351 5.55 11.99 9.31
CA ALA A 351 6.64 12.38 8.42
C ALA A 351 7.23 11.17 7.67
N VAL A 352 7.40 10.04 8.35
CA VAL A 352 7.87 8.78 7.73
C VAL A 352 6.85 8.25 6.74
N LYS A 353 5.54 8.26 7.06
CA LYS A 353 4.48 7.84 6.13
C LYS A 353 4.39 8.71 4.87
N HIS A 354 4.54 10.03 5.00
CA HIS A 354 4.60 10.91 3.81
C HIS A 354 5.83 10.62 2.95
N ARG A 355 6.97 10.31 3.58
CA ARG A 355 8.19 9.90 2.85
C ARG A 355 7.97 8.56 2.15
N SER A 356 7.34 7.58 2.81
CA SER A 356 7.07 6.27 2.22
C SER A 356 6.08 6.37 1.05
N GLU A 357 5.05 7.20 1.14
CA GLU A 357 4.12 7.50 0.04
C GLU A 357 4.88 8.11 -1.16
N ARG A 358 5.71 9.13 -0.92
CA ARG A 358 6.48 9.80 -1.98
C ARG A 358 7.41 8.84 -2.73
N TYR A 359 8.07 7.95 -2.01
CA TYR A 359 9.00 6.98 -2.58
C TYR A 359 8.37 5.61 -2.82
N PHE A 360 7.04 5.49 -2.85
CA PHE A 360 6.40 4.18 -2.85
C PHE A 360 6.84 3.27 -4.00
N GLN A 361 7.02 3.84 -5.19
CA GLN A 361 7.55 3.17 -6.38
C GLN A 361 8.96 2.58 -6.19
N TYR A 362 9.77 3.14 -5.29
CA TYR A 362 11.12 2.65 -4.99
C TYR A 362 11.06 1.29 -4.29
N PHE A 363 10.01 1.03 -3.49
CA PHE A 363 9.82 -0.26 -2.84
C PHE A 363 9.49 -1.40 -3.83
N ASP A 364 8.90 -1.10 -4.99
CA ASP A 364 8.75 -2.09 -6.06
C ASP A 364 10.13 -2.59 -6.54
N GLU A 365 11.08 -1.66 -6.70
CA GLU A 365 12.43 -1.99 -7.11
C GLU A 365 13.23 -2.71 -6.02
N LEU A 366 13.06 -2.32 -4.76
CA LEU A 366 13.65 -3.02 -3.61
C LEU A 366 13.09 -4.45 -3.49
N GLY A 367 11.82 -4.66 -3.85
CA GLY A 367 11.14 -5.96 -3.85
C GLY A 367 11.59 -6.93 -4.95
N LYS A 368 12.37 -6.46 -5.94
CA LYS A 368 12.79 -7.28 -7.08
C LYS A 368 14.04 -8.11 -6.78
N GLY A 369 14.05 -9.33 -7.34
CA GLY A 369 15.18 -10.25 -7.27
C GLY A 369 15.28 -11.01 -5.95
N LYS A 370 14.36 -11.97 -5.72
CA LYS A 370 14.34 -12.82 -4.52
C LYS A 370 15.43 -13.90 -4.48
N GLY A 371 16.13 -14.14 -5.59
CA GLY A 371 17.24 -15.09 -5.68
C GLY A 371 18.61 -14.44 -5.50
N ALA A 372 19.64 -15.27 -5.33
CA ALA A 372 21.02 -14.83 -5.16
C ALA A 372 21.46 -13.81 -6.23
N GLY A 373 21.99 -12.69 -5.78
CA GLY A 373 22.39 -11.57 -6.64
C GLY A 373 21.25 -10.64 -7.07
N GLY A 374 20.06 -10.74 -6.48
CA GLY A 374 18.99 -9.74 -6.57
C GLY A 374 19.02 -8.72 -5.43
N VAL A 375 18.31 -7.60 -5.59
CA VAL A 375 18.29 -6.52 -4.58
C VAL A 375 17.58 -6.97 -3.32
N TYR A 376 16.35 -7.48 -3.46
CA TYR A 376 15.57 -8.00 -2.34
C TYR A 376 16.32 -9.08 -1.56
N TRP A 377 16.97 -10.01 -2.27
CA TRP A 377 17.79 -11.04 -1.63
C TRP A 377 18.91 -10.43 -0.80
N SER A 378 19.63 -9.44 -1.36
CA SER A 378 20.76 -8.78 -0.69
C SER A 378 20.34 -8.03 0.57
N LEU A 379 19.20 -7.32 0.52
CA LEU A 379 18.66 -6.60 1.69
C LEU A 379 18.30 -7.56 2.84
N ASN A 380 17.79 -8.75 2.53
CA ASN A 380 17.42 -9.74 3.53
C ASN A 380 18.61 -10.59 4.04
N GLN A 381 19.82 -10.39 3.52
CA GLN A 381 21.01 -11.06 4.07
C GLN A 381 21.68 -10.24 5.19
N ASP A 382 21.51 -8.92 5.19
CA ASP A 382 22.17 -8.02 6.13
C ASP A 382 21.26 -6.83 6.47
N ASP A 383 20.72 -6.82 7.70
CA ASP A 383 19.89 -5.74 8.20
C ASP A 383 20.65 -4.40 8.25
N SER A 384 21.96 -4.41 8.47
CA SER A 384 22.77 -3.17 8.46
C SER A 384 22.78 -2.53 7.07
N PHE A 385 22.86 -3.35 6.02
CA PHE A 385 22.75 -2.88 4.65
C PHE A 385 21.33 -2.41 4.33
N LYS A 386 20.30 -3.14 4.79
CA LYS A 386 18.89 -2.75 4.64
C LYS A 386 18.62 -1.39 5.27
N HIS A 387 19.03 -1.19 6.52
CA HIS A 387 18.86 0.05 7.28
C HIS A 387 19.64 1.21 6.65
N LEU A 388 20.84 0.94 6.13
CA LEU A 388 21.60 1.93 5.35
C LEU A 388 20.84 2.40 4.10
N VAL A 389 20.24 1.47 3.36
CA VAL A 389 19.43 1.80 2.18
C VAL A 389 18.17 2.57 2.56
N TYR A 390 17.54 2.22 3.69
CA TYR A 390 16.40 2.92 4.25
C TYR A 390 16.73 4.37 4.63
N ASP A 391 17.84 4.62 5.34
CA ASP A 391 18.27 5.98 5.68
C ASP A 391 18.49 6.82 4.40
N LEU A 392 19.19 6.25 3.40
CA LEU A 392 19.46 6.94 2.12
C LEU A 392 18.16 7.24 1.33
N LEU A 393 17.18 6.36 1.41
CA LEU A 393 15.88 6.56 0.78
C LEU A 393 15.09 7.67 1.48
N TYR A 394 15.08 7.68 2.82
CA TYR A 394 14.42 8.69 3.63
C TYR A 394 14.98 10.09 3.35
N ASP A 395 16.31 10.20 3.26
CA ASP A 395 17.02 11.45 2.94
C ASP A 395 16.87 11.89 1.48
N GLY A 396 16.27 11.06 0.61
CA GLY A 396 16.09 11.37 -0.81
C GLY A 396 17.40 11.34 -1.61
N LYS A 397 18.37 10.51 -1.17
CA LYS A 397 19.70 10.38 -1.80
C LYS A 397 19.72 9.46 -3.04
N PHE A 398 18.58 8.86 -3.39
CA PHE A 398 18.43 8.14 -4.66
C PHE A 398 17.81 9.02 -5.74
N GLN A 399 18.54 9.25 -6.83
CA GLN A 399 18.08 10.06 -7.96
C GLN A 399 17.08 9.35 -8.87
N ASN A 400 17.19 8.02 -8.99
CA ASN A 400 16.35 7.23 -9.88
C ASN A 400 16.37 5.74 -9.52
N TRP A 401 15.41 5.02 -10.07
CA TRP A 401 15.20 3.58 -9.88
C TRP A 401 16.38 2.71 -10.31
N ASN A 402 17.20 3.15 -11.28
CA ASN A 402 18.35 2.35 -11.71
C ASN A 402 19.40 2.22 -10.59
N LYS A 403 19.52 3.22 -9.72
CA LYS A 403 20.45 3.18 -8.58
C LYS A 403 20.03 2.13 -7.55
N ILE A 404 18.73 1.99 -7.32
CA ILE A 404 18.20 0.91 -6.46
C ILE A 404 18.54 -0.46 -7.04
N ARG A 405 18.35 -0.65 -8.35
CA ARG A 405 18.66 -1.91 -9.05
C ARG A 405 20.15 -2.28 -8.97
N ASP A 406 21.02 -1.30 -8.83
CA ASP A 406 22.46 -1.49 -8.73
C ASP A 406 22.94 -1.88 -7.34
N LEU A 407 22.12 -1.72 -6.30
CA LEU A 407 22.47 -2.04 -4.91
C LEU A 407 22.90 -3.51 -4.74
N LYS A 408 22.36 -4.43 -5.57
CA LYS A 408 22.79 -5.83 -5.61
C LYS A 408 24.26 -6.05 -5.97
N TYR A 409 24.88 -5.08 -6.63
CA TYR A 409 26.32 -5.10 -6.94
C TYR A 409 27.13 -4.49 -5.81
N VAL A 410 26.59 -3.46 -5.15
CA VAL A 410 27.23 -2.76 -4.03
C VAL A 410 27.37 -3.68 -2.82
N TYR A 411 26.34 -4.47 -2.50
CA TYR A 411 26.36 -5.42 -1.38
C TYR A 411 27.58 -6.36 -1.40
N SER A 412 28.02 -6.80 -2.57
CA SER A 412 29.16 -7.71 -2.73
C SER A 412 30.54 -7.00 -2.76
N ASN A 413 30.60 -5.68 -2.57
CA ASN A 413 31.81 -4.89 -2.72
C ASN A 413 31.97 -3.91 -1.54
N GLU A 414 32.93 -4.20 -0.65
CA GLU A 414 33.13 -3.44 0.60
C GLU A 414 33.52 -1.97 0.35
N ASP A 415 34.29 -1.69 -0.71
CA ASP A 415 34.67 -0.31 -1.07
C ASP A 415 33.45 0.49 -1.53
N ALA A 416 32.58 -0.11 -2.35
CA ALA A 416 31.31 0.50 -2.74
C ALA A 416 30.38 0.72 -1.53
N MET A 417 30.39 -0.21 -0.57
CA MET A 417 29.68 -0.05 0.71
C MET A 417 30.22 1.12 1.54
N ALA A 418 31.52 1.36 1.53
CA ALA A 418 32.12 2.52 2.20
C ALA A 418 31.60 3.85 1.62
N TYR A 419 31.40 3.94 0.30
CA TYR A 419 30.76 5.10 -0.32
C TYR A 419 29.32 5.30 0.14
N LEU A 420 28.51 4.24 0.27
CA LEU A 420 27.14 4.35 0.79
C LEU A 420 27.11 4.80 2.25
N ARG A 421 28.01 4.28 3.10
CA ARG A 421 28.12 4.73 4.50
C ARG A 421 28.47 6.21 4.58
N ARG A 422 29.40 6.69 3.74
CA ARG A 422 29.72 8.12 3.61
C ARG A 422 28.53 8.93 3.11
N ALA A 423 27.77 8.40 2.15
CA ALA A 423 26.57 9.06 1.63
C ALA A 423 25.50 9.23 2.72
N ARG A 424 25.36 8.26 3.64
CA ARG A 424 24.43 8.36 4.77
C ARG A 424 24.85 9.49 5.71
N ASP A 425 26.12 9.58 6.03
CA ASP A 425 26.63 10.56 7.00
C ASP A 425 26.75 11.99 6.40
N GLU A 426 26.61 12.13 5.08
CA GLU A 426 26.57 13.42 4.38
C GLU A 426 25.22 14.14 4.58
N ASN A 427 25.27 15.40 4.99
CA ASN A 427 24.07 16.20 5.27
C ASN A 427 23.52 16.89 4.02
N ASP A 428 24.38 17.19 3.05
CA ASP A 428 23.94 17.75 1.77
C ASP A 428 23.35 16.65 0.88
N PRO A 429 22.05 16.72 0.51
CA PRO A 429 21.43 15.69 -0.33
C PRO A 429 22.10 15.54 -1.69
N GLU A 430 22.63 16.62 -2.28
CA GLU A 430 23.27 16.56 -3.59
C GLU A 430 24.62 15.83 -3.52
N ALA A 431 25.49 16.22 -2.58
CA ALA A 431 26.73 15.48 -2.32
C ALA A 431 26.48 14.01 -1.93
N GLY A 432 25.44 13.74 -1.14
CA GLY A 432 25.02 12.38 -0.80
C GLY A 432 24.60 11.57 -2.05
N GLN A 433 23.89 12.19 -2.99
CA GLN A 433 23.52 11.55 -4.26
C GLN A 433 24.75 11.24 -5.13
N GLU A 434 25.75 12.12 -5.16
CA GLU A 434 27.02 11.86 -5.86
C GLU A 434 27.74 10.63 -5.28
N LEU A 435 27.79 10.51 -3.95
CA LEU A 435 28.39 9.34 -3.30
C LEU A 435 27.63 8.04 -3.59
N VAL A 436 26.29 8.08 -3.66
CA VAL A 436 25.48 6.92 -4.10
C VAL A 436 25.79 6.57 -5.56
N ASN A 437 25.99 7.58 -6.41
CA ASN A 437 26.36 7.40 -7.81
C ASN A 437 27.74 6.74 -7.94
N ASP A 438 28.72 7.19 -7.16
CA ASP A 438 30.06 6.63 -7.11
C ASP A 438 30.06 5.19 -6.61
N ALA A 439 29.30 4.89 -5.54
CA ALA A 439 29.14 3.52 -5.04
C ALA A 439 28.65 2.57 -6.14
N CYS A 440 27.57 2.95 -6.85
CA CYS A 440 27.00 2.15 -7.93
C CYS A 440 27.96 2.03 -9.12
N GLY A 441 28.65 3.12 -9.48
CA GLY A 441 29.64 3.15 -10.57
C GLY A 441 30.82 2.24 -10.29
N PHE A 442 31.38 2.33 -9.08
CA PHE A 442 32.50 1.52 -8.62
C PHE A 442 32.14 0.03 -8.60
N ALA A 443 30.99 -0.33 -8.02
CA ALA A 443 30.53 -1.71 -7.97
C ALA A 443 30.35 -2.33 -9.37
N ARG A 444 29.83 -1.55 -10.33
CA ARG A 444 29.71 -1.98 -11.73
C ARG A 444 31.06 -2.15 -12.41
N ALA A 445 32.00 -1.22 -12.20
CA ALA A 445 33.34 -1.27 -12.75
C ALA A 445 34.12 -2.49 -12.22
N SER A 446 34.12 -2.69 -10.90
CA SER A 446 34.74 -3.86 -10.26
C SER A 446 34.15 -5.18 -10.77
N ARG A 447 32.82 -5.24 -10.97
CA ARG A 447 32.20 -6.43 -11.58
C ARG A 447 32.55 -6.62 -13.05
N ALA A 448 32.76 -5.54 -13.81
CA ALA A 448 33.22 -5.64 -15.19
C ALA A 448 34.65 -6.21 -15.25
N GLU A 449 35.53 -5.74 -14.37
CA GLU A 449 36.89 -6.24 -14.20
C GLU A 449 36.90 -7.73 -13.79
N THR A 450 36.15 -8.10 -12.75
CA THR A 450 36.03 -9.51 -12.33
C THR A 450 35.48 -10.40 -13.44
N ARG A 451 34.55 -9.90 -14.26
CA ARG A 451 34.04 -10.63 -15.43
C ARG A 451 35.12 -10.80 -16.50
N GLN A 452 35.94 -9.78 -16.73
CA GLN A 452 37.04 -9.83 -17.70
C GLN A 452 38.14 -10.78 -17.24
N VAL A 453 38.55 -10.70 -15.96
CA VAL A 453 39.51 -11.64 -15.37
C VAL A 453 38.96 -13.07 -15.43
N GLY A 454 37.70 -13.28 -15.04
CA GLY A 454 37.05 -14.59 -15.14
C GLY A 454 36.93 -15.11 -16.58
N ALA A 455 36.74 -14.22 -17.56
CA ALA A 455 36.76 -14.59 -18.98
C ALA A 455 38.17 -15.04 -19.41
N ASN A 456 39.21 -14.29 -19.02
CA ASN A 456 40.60 -14.66 -19.29
C ASN A 456 40.98 -16.00 -18.64
N THR A 457 40.57 -16.23 -17.40
CA THR A 457 40.79 -17.52 -16.73
C THR A 457 40.08 -18.66 -17.45
N ARG A 458 38.82 -18.47 -17.89
CA ARG A 458 38.10 -19.49 -18.67
C ARG A 458 38.77 -19.77 -20.02
N VAL A 459 39.24 -18.73 -20.71
CA VAL A 459 39.99 -18.88 -21.96
C VAL A 459 41.30 -19.62 -21.70
N HIS A 460 42.03 -19.29 -20.64
CA HIS A 460 43.25 -19.99 -20.26
C HIS A 460 42.99 -21.48 -19.98
N VAL A 461 42.01 -21.81 -19.14
CA VAL A 461 41.62 -23.20 -18.85
C VAL A 461 41.20 -23.94 -20.12
N PHE A 462 40.43 -23.29 -21.00
CA PHE A 462 40.06 -23.87 -22.29
C PHE A 462 41.29 -24.13 -23.18
N VAL A 463 42.23 -23.19 -23.25
CA VAL A 463 43.46 -23.33 -24.04
C VAL A 463 44.34 -24.46 -23.51
N GLU A 464 44.54 -24.56 -22.19
CA GLU A 464 45.31 -25.66 -21.58
C GLU A 464 44.63 -27.01 -21.81
N TRP A 465 43.31 -27.09 -21.57
CA TRP A 465 42.54 -28.28 -21.90
C TRP A 465 42.67 -28.67 -23.38
N PHE A 466 42.64 -27.69 -24.29
CA PHE A 466 42.74 -27.92 -25.72
C PHE A 466 44.13 -28.41 -26.15
N LYS A 467 45.20 -27.93 -25.49
CA LYS A 467 46.59 -28.41 -25.71
C LYS A 467 46.78 -29.86 -25.29
N ASP A 468 46.08 -30.28 -24.24
CA ASP A 468 46.19 -31.64 -23.68
C ASP A 468 45.40 -32.70 -24.50
N LEU A 469 44.61 -32.28 -25.49
CA LEU A 469 43.85 -33.21 -26.32
C LEU A 469 44.75 -34.00 -27.28
N PRO A 470 44.61 -35.34 -27.34
CA PRO A 470 45.32 -36.16 -28.32
C PRO A 470 44.95 -35.77 -29.77
N VAL A 471 45.92 -35.80 -30.69
CA VAL A 471 45.71 -35.44 -32.11
C VAL A 471 44.56 -36.22 -32.77
N LYS A 472 44.34 -37.47 -32.36
CA LYS A 472 43.23 -38.31 -32.84
C LYS A 472 41.84 -37.74 -32.54
N THR A 473 41.71 -36.95 -31.47
CA THR A 473 40.47 -36.27 -31.07
C THR A 473 40.00 -35.23 -32.10
N PHE A 474 40.90 -34.76 -32.96
CA PHE A 474 40.61 -33.82 -34.05
C PHE A 474 40.31 -34.48 -35.39
N LYS A 475 40.31 -35.82 -35.48
CA LYS A 475 39.97 -36.58 -36.70
C LYS A 475 38.48 -36.94 -36.70
N PRO A 476 37.66 -36.30 -37.56
CA PRO A 476 36.23 -36.61 -37.61
C PRO A 476 36.00 -38.09 -37.96
N GLY A 477 35.12 -38.76 -37.22
CA GLY A 477 34.73 -40.16 -37.49
C GLY A 477 35.37 -41.22 -36.59
N GLU A 478 36.32 -40.87 -35.71
CA GLU A 478 36.84 -41.77 -34.68
C GLU A 478 35.99 -41.72 -33.38
N PRO A 479 35.85 -42.84 -32.63
CA PRO A 479 35.15 -42.83 -31.35
C PRO A 479 35.79 -41.85 -30.35
N GLY A 480 35.01 -40.87 -29.88
CA GLY A 480 35.48 -39.84 -28.96
C GLY A 480 36.14 -38.63 -29.63
N SER A 481 36.06 -38.50 -30.96
CA SER A 481 36.49 -37.28 -31.65
C SER A 481 35.44 -36.17 -31.60
N ILE A 482 35.91 -34.93 -31.71
CA ILE A 482 35.06 -33.74 -31.75
C ILE A 482 34.26 -33.76 -33.06
N SER A 483 32.96 -33.41 -32.99
CA SER A 483 32.11 -33.36 -34.18
C SER A 483 32.65 -32.35 -35.20
N GLN A 484 32.40 -32.64 -36.49
CA GLN A 484 32.84 -31.76 -37.58
C GLN A 484 32.28 -30.34 -37.45
N GLU A 485 31.04 -30.19 -36.98
CA GLU A 485 30.41 -28.90 -36.70
C GLU A 485 31.17 -28.11 -35.64
N ASN A 486 31.55 -28.75 -34.53
CA ASN A 486 32.30 -28.10 -33.45
C ASN A 486 33.72 -27.70 -33.89
N LEU A 487 34.37 -28.50 -34.75
CA LEU A 487 35.67 -28.14 -35.34
C LEU A 487 35.57 -26.94 -36.28
N GLN A 488 34.49 -26.85 -37.07
CA GLN A 488 34.23 -25.68 -37.92
C GLN A 488 33.93 -24.42 -37.09
N GLY A 489 33.13 -24.56 -36.02
CA GLY A 489 32.89 -23.47 -35.07
C GLY A 489 34.16 -22.98 -34.41
N LEU A 490 35.00 -23.91 -33.92
CA LEU A 490 36.29 -23.57 -33.33
C LEU A 490 37.22 -22.86 -34.32
N ARG A 491 37.32 -23.35 -35.56
CA ARG A 491 38.10 -22.70 -36.61
C ARG A 491 37.64 -21.27 -36.84
N THR A 492 36.33 -21.05 -36.93
CA THR A 492 35.76 -19.70 -37.12
C THR A 492 36.15 -18.76 -35.98
N VAL A 493 36.13 -19.25 -34.73
CA VAL A 493 36.56 -18.46 -33.56
C VAL A 493 38.06 -18.16 -33.61
N LEU A 494 38.89 -19.15 -33.95
CA LEU A 494 40.34 -18.96 -34.08
C LEU A 494 40.69 -17.96 -35.19
N ASP A 495 39.99 -18.00 -36.33
CA ASP A 495 40.15 -17.04 -37.44
C ASP A 495 39.80 -15.60 -36.99
N ILE A 496 38.81 -15.43 -36.10
CA ILE A 496 38.47 -14.13 -35.52
C ILE A 496 39.58 -13.66 -34.57
N VAL A 497 40.10 -14.56 -33.72
CA VAL A 497 41.20 -14.25 -32.80
C VAL A 497 42.45 -13.86 -33.57
N GLU A 498 42.80 -14.59 -34.65
CA GLU A 498 43.94 -14.32 -35.50
C GLU A 498 43.88 -12.91 -36.12
N LYS A 499 42.71 -12.44 -36.53
CA LYS A 499 42.50 -11.07 -37.06
C LYS A 499 42.74 -9.97 -36.02
N HIS A 500 42.65 -10.29 -34.73
CA HIS A 500 42.79 -9.33 -33.63
C HIS A 500 44.10 -9.50 -32.84
N LEU A 501 44.89 -10.53 -33.13
CA LEU A 501 46.25 -10.61 -32.63
C LEU A 501 47.04 -9.45 -33.26
N PRO A 502 47.70 -8.59 -32.46
CA PRO A 502 48.62 -7.61 -33.03
C PRO A 502 49.62 -8.38 -33.88
N THR A 503 49.90 -7.89 -35.10
CA THR A 503 50.98 -8.36 -35.98
C THR A 503 52.33 -8.07 -35.32
N ALA A 504 52.58 -8.68 -34.17
CA ALA A 504 53.83 -8.63 -33.46
C ALA A 504 54.83 -9.48 -34.26
N GLY A 505 55.68 -8.78 -35.02
CA GLY A 505 56.91 -9.33 -35.57
C GLY A 505 56.73 -10.57 -36.43
N ARG A 506 56.28 -10.39 -37.68
CA ARG A 506 57.00 -11.08 -38.77
C ARG A 506 58.38 -10.42 -38.86
N GLU A 507 59.24 -10.72 -37.89
CA GLU A 507 60.67 -10.61 -38.12
C GLU A 507 61.00 -11.70 -39.13
N GLU A 508 61.29 -11.25 -40.35
CA GLU A 508 61.80 -12.07 -41.44
C GLU A 508 63.05 -12.82 -40.95
N ASN A 509 62.95 -14.14 -40.86
CA ASN A 509 64.09 -15.05 -40.97
C ASN A 509 63.91 -15.87 -42.24
#